data_AF-A0A5K0W8Z0-F1
#
_entry.id   AF-A0A5K0W8Z0-F1
#
_cell.length_a   1.000
_cell.length_b   1.000
_cell.length_c   1.000
_cell.angle_alpha   90.00
_cell.angle_beta   90.00
_cell.angle_gamma   90.00
#
_symmetry.space_group_name_H-M   'P 1'
#
loop_
_entity.id
_entity.type
_entity.pdbx_description
1 polymer ?
#
loop_
_entity_poly.entity_id
_entity_poly.type
_entity_poly.pdbx_seq_one_letter_code
_entity_poly.pdbx_strand_id
1 'polypeptide(L)'
;MAPKATIAAYKVCWTSGCFDSDILSAFDQAVSDGADVISLSVGGGVVPYYLDAITIGAFEAADRYIFVSPSAGNGGPSEMTVTNVSPWITTVTTVGAGSMVRTFAADVLLGNGRTIPGVSLYAGGGSSPPRLRRERPDLRRRERRILVLSLY
;
A
#
# COMPACT_ATOMS: atom_id res chain seq x y z
N MET A 1 0.01 -9.70 6.36
CA MET A 1 -1.46 -9.61 6.57
C MET A 1 -1.80 -9.99 8.01
N ALA A 2 -2.66 -9.23 8.69
CA ALA A 2 -3.03 -9.45 10.09
C ALA A 2 -4.55 -9.19 10.33
N PRO A 3 -5.42 -10.18 10.09
CA PRO A 3 -6.89 -10.00 10.12
C PRO A 3 -7.50 -9.61 11.49
N LYS A 4 -6.74 -9.75 12.58
CA LYS A 4 -7.16 -9.40 13.96
C LYS A 4 -6.59 -8.06 14.43
N ALA A 5 -5.86 -7.34 13.59
CA ALA A 5 -5.32 -6.04 13.94
C ALA A 5 -6.43 -4.99 13.98
N THR A 6 -6.27 -4.02 14.87
CA THR A 6 -7.12 -2.82 14.88
C THR A 6 -6.61 -1.88 13.80
N ILE A 7 -7.51 -1.33 12.98
CA ILE A 7 -7.16 -0.38 11.94
C ILE A 7 -7.50 1.04 12.41
N ALA A 8 -6.53 1.93 12.34
CA ALA A 8 -6.74 3.38 12.43
C ALA A 8 -6.41 4.01 11.07
N ALA A 9 -7.32 4.83 10.54
CA ALA A 9 -7.23 5.38 9.19
C ALA A 9 -7.07 6.89 9.23
N TYR A 10 -6.05 7.39 8.53
CA TYR A 10 -5.70 8.81 8.47
C TYR A 10 -5.73 9.22 7.02
N LYS A 11 -6.64 10.13 6.69
CA LYS A 11 -6.83 10.58 5.31
C LYS A 11 -5.94 11.79 5.07
N VAL A 12 -4.93 11.61 4.23
CA VAL A 12 -3.96 12.66 3.86
C VAL A 12 -3.97 13.02 2.38
N CYS A 13 -4.75 12.29 1.59
CA CYS A 13 -4.86 12.46 0.15
C CYS A 13 -6.28 12.85 -0.24
N TRP A 14 -6.35 13.79 -1.17
CA TRP A 14 -7.56 14.37 -1.70
C TRP A 14 -7.49 14.39 -3.22
N THR A 15 -8.56 14.86 -3.87
CA THR A 15 -8.60 15.01 -5.33
C THR A 15 -7.51 15.95 -5.87
N SER A 16 -7.02 16.87 -5.03
CA SER A 16 -5.91 17.78 -5.34
C SER A 16 -4.51 17.19 -5.06
N GLY A 17 -4.43 15.97 -4.51
CA GLY A 17 -3.18 15.31 -4.12
C GLY A 17 -3.04 15.13 -2.61
N CYS A 18 -1.84 14.76 -2.18
CA CYS A 18 -1.47 14.60 -0.78
C CYS A 18 -0.49 15.71 -0.41
N PHE A 19 -0.88 16.60 0.49
CA PHE A 19 0.00 17.69 0.92
C PHE A 19 0.94 17.20 2.02
N ASP A 20 2.18 17.68 2.00
CA ASP A 20 3.19 17.38 3.01
C ASP A 20 2.71 17.71 4.44
N SER A 21 1.93 18.79 4.59
CA SER A 21 1.32 19.16 5.87
C SER A 21 0.34 18.12 6.40
N ASP A 22 -0.47 17.53 5.51
CA ASP A 22 -1.44 16.51 5.90
C ASP A 22 -0.71 15.23 6.29
N ILE A 23 0.34 14.86 5.54
CA ILE A 23 1.19 13.70 5.82
C ILE A 23 1.86 13.84 7.19
N LEU A 24 2.50 14.97 7.48
CA LEU A 24 3.14 15.22 8.78
C LEU A 24 2.12 15.19 9.92
N SER A 25 0.98 15.86 9.77
CA SER A 25 -0.07 15.86 10.80
C SER A 25 -0.58 14.45 11.11
N ALA A 26 -0.62 13.57 10.11
CA ALA A 26 -1.02 12.19 10.31
C ALA A 26 0.07 11.35 10.98
N PHE A 27 1.36 11.60 10.71
CA PHE A 27 2.45 10.98 11.46
C PHE A 27 2.41 11.37 12.93
N ASP A 28 2.24 12.66 13.23
CA ASP A 28 2.14 13.16 14.61
C ASP A 28 0.98 12.48 15.36
N GLN A 29 -0.19 12.42 14.72
CA GLN A 29 -1.37 11.79 15.32
C GLN A 29 -1.23 10.26 15.44
N ALA A 30 -0.67 9.60 14.43
CA ALA A 30 -0.35 8.16 14.45
C ALA A 30 0.54 7.78 15.63
N VAL A 31 1.58 8.59 15.83
CA VAL A 31 2.54 8.48 16.92
C VAL A 31 1.84 8.71 18.26
N SER A 32 1.04 9.78 18.38
CA SER A 32 0.29 10.11 19.59
C SER A 32 -0.71 9.02 19.98
N ASP A 33 -1.35 8.38 19.00
CA ASP A 33 -2.35 7.33 19.22
C ASP A 33 -1.71 5.96 19.57
N GLY A 34 -0.38 5.87 19.50
CA GLY A 34 0.40 4.67 19.83
C GLY A 34 0.26 3.58 18.79
N ALA A 35 0.36 3.92 17.49
CA ALA A 35 0.38 2.93 16.43
C ALA A 35 1.60 2.00 16.55
N ASP A 36 1.44 0.72 16.24
CA ASP A 36 2.57 -0.23 16.19
C ASP A 36 3.25 -0.22 14.80
N VAL A 37 2.46 0.02 13.76
CA VAL A 37 2.87 -0.05 12.35
C VAL A 37 2.18 1.06 11.57
N ILE A 38 2.94 1.79 10.75
CA ILE A 38 2.45 2.76 9.78
C ILE A 38 2.64 2.20 8.36
N SER A 39 1.52 1.90 7.70
CA SER A 39 1.48 1.53 6.29
C SER A 39 1.14 2.76 5.45
N LEU A 40 2.09 3.22 4.63
CA LEU A 40 1.93 4.43 3.82
C LEU A 40 2.07 4.11 2.33
N SER A 41 1.00 4.26 1.56
CA SER A 41 1.08 4.08 0.09
C SER A 41 1.20 5.42 -0.63
N VAL A 42 2.03 6.34 -0.14
CA VAL A 42 2.27 7.65 -0.75
C VAL A 42 3.77 7.80 -0.99
N GLY A 43 4.15 8.58 -2.00
CA GLY A 43 5.53 8.95 -2.27
C GLY A 43 5.59 10.29 -2.99
N GLY A 44 6.63 11.06 -2.73
CA GLY A 44 6.92 12.32 -3.39
C GLY A 44 8.02 12.19 -4.45
N GLY A 45 8.50 13.33 -4.94
CA GLY A 45 9.74 13.39 -5.72
C GLY A 45 10.97 13.10 -4.84
N VAL A 46 12.09 12.74 -5.47
CA VAL A 46 13.36 12.53 -4.76
C VAL A 46 13.91 13.89 -4.34
N VAL A 47 13.93 14.14 -3.04
CA VAL A 47 14.50 15.35 -2.41
C VAL A 47 15.42 14.96 -1.25
N PRO A 48 16.32 15.84 -0.79
CA PRO A 48 17.08 15.59 0.44
C PRO A 48 16.18 15.29 1.64
N TYR A 49 16.65 14.43 2.56
CA TYR A 49 15.85 13.93 3.70
C TYR A 49 15.18 15.01 4.55
N TYR A 50 15.82 16.16 4.73
CA TYR A 50 15.28 17.27 5.53
C TYR A 50 14.20 18.09 4.80
N LEU A 51 13.91 17.79 3.53
CA LEU A 51 12.81 18.35 2.75
C LEU A 51 11.71 17.33 2.45
N ASP A 52 11.90 16.07 2.85
CA ASP A 52 10.93 15.00 2.61
C ASP A 52 10.09 14.77 3.87
N ALA A 53 8.81 15.17 3.79
CA ALA A 53 7.83 15.01 4.86
C ALA A 53 7.66 13.56 5.32
N ILE A 54 7.72 12.59 4.41
CA ILE A 54 7.61 11.16 4.73
C ILE A 54 8.83 10.73 5.55
N THR A 55 10.01 11.16 5.11
CA THR A 55 11.27 10.85 5.79
C THR A 55 11.32 11.45 7.20
N ILE A 56 10.90 12.71 7.35
CA ILE A 56 10.85 13.41 8.64
C ILE A 56 9.85 12.73 9.58
N GLY A 57 8.60 12.53 9.15
CA GLY A 57 7.58 11.87 10.00
C GLY A 57 7.96 10.44 10.36
N ALA A 58 8.58 9.71 9.43
CA ALA A 58 9.07 8.36 9.70
C ALA A 58 10.24 8.33 10.68
N PHE A 59 11.06 9.38 10.75
CA PHE A 59 12.18 9.45 11.70
C PHE A 59 11.65 9.52 13.14
N GLU A 60 10.64 10.36 13.40
CA GLU A 60 9.99 10.41 14.72
C GLU A 60 9.29 9.09 15.07
N ALA A 61 8.58 8.49 14.10
CA ALA A 61 7.93 7.20 14.30
C ALA A 61 8.96 6.11 14.68
N ALA A 62 10.11 6.08 14.00
CA ALA A 62 11.18 5.13 14.28
C ALA A 62 11.80 5.33 15.67
N ASP A 63 11.97 6.57 16.12
CA ASP A 63 12.46 6.90 17.48
C ASP A 63 11.53 6.35 18.58
N ARG A 64 10.24 6.22 18.26
CA ARG A 64 9.22 5.64 19.14
C ARG A 64 8.94 4.15 18.88
N TYR A 65 9.84 3.47 18.16
CA TYR A 65 9.75 2.04 17.83
C TYR A 65 8.54 1.66 16.97
N ILE A 66 7.99 2.60 16.21
CA ILE A 66 6.90 2.36 15.27
C ILE A 66 7.47 1.97 13.91
N PHE A 67 7.02 0.85 13.37
CA PHE A 67 7.51 0.36 12.08
C PHE A 67 6.82 1.08 10.90
N VAL A 68 7.58 1.71 10.01
CA VAL A 68 7.04 2.44 8.85
C VAL A 68 7.33 1.69 7.55
N SER A 69 6.28 1.43 6.78
CA SER A 69 6.30 0.68 5.51
C SER A 69 5.74 1.55 4.37
N PRO A 70 6.57 2.39 3.73
CA PRO A 70 6.17 3.17 2.58
C PRO A 70 6.35 2.43 1.24
N SER A 71 5.60 2.81 0.21
CA SER A 71 5.79 2.25 -1.15
C SER A 71 7.04 2.78 -1.85
N ALA A 72 7.68 1.99 -2.71
CA ALA A 72 8.83 2.44 -3.49
C ALA A 72 8.52 3.45 -4.61
N GLY A 73 7.24 3.56 -5.00
CA GLY A 73 6.80 4.28 -6.20
C GLY A 73 6.66 3.37 -7.42
N ASN A 74 5.91 3.84 -8.42
CA ASN A 74 5.56 3.10 -9.63
C ASN A 74 6.36 3.55 -10.87
N GLY A 75 7.44 4.30 -10.68
CA GLY A 75 8.21 4.91 -11.75
C GLY A 75 9.19 3.99 -12.49
N GLY A 76 9.27 2.70 -12.13
CA GLY A 76 10.12 1.71 -12.79
C GLY A 76 9.72 1.47 -14.27
N PRO A 77 10.46 0.61 -15.01
CA PRO A 77 11.49 -0.33 -14.55
C PRO A 77 12.93 0.22 -14.62
N SER A 78 13.13 1.48 -15.04
CA SER A 78 14.45 2.09 -15.10
C SER A 78 15.12 2.15 -13.72
N GLU A 79 16.45 2.21 -13.70
CA GLU A 79 17.21 2.39 -12.47
C GLU A 79 16.90 3.75 -11.80
N MET A 80 17.14 3.83 -10.50
CA MET A 80 17.02 5.07 -9.70
C MET A 80 15.61 5.69 -9.66
N THR A 81 14.55 4.88 -9.76
CA THR A 81 13.15 5.36 -9.72
C THR A 81 12.50 5.28 -8.33
N VAL A 82 13.22 4.79 -7.31
CA VAL A 82 12.70 4.65 -5.95
C VAL A 82 12.73 5.98 -5.23
N THR A 83 11.62 6.37 -4.59
CA THR A 83 11.48 7.70 -3.96
C THR A 83 11.61 7.70 -2.44
N ASN A 84 11.12 6.67 -1.77
CA ASN A 84 11.25 6.50 -0.33
C ASN A 84 12.50 5.68 0.00
N VAL A 85 13.64 6.30 0.33
CA VAL A 85 14.96 5.62 0.48
C VAL A 85 15.64 5.81 1.83
N SER A 86 14.92 6.32 2.83
CA SER A 86 15.49 6.63 4.13
C SER A 86 15.87 5.37 4.92
N PRO A 87 16.97 5.38 5.72
CA PRO A 87 17.46 4.16 6.38
C PRO A 87 16.52 3.56 7.43
N TRP A 88 15.61 4.36 8.00
CA TRP A 88 14.69 3.96 9.07
C TRP A 88 13.30 3.52 8.57
N ILE A 89 13.09 3.48 7.25
CA ILE A 89 11.87 2.97 6.64
C ILE A 89 12.12 1.63 5.95
N THR A 90 11.11 0.78 5.92
CA THR A 90 11.15 -0.44 5.10
C THR A 90 10.35 -0.22 3.83
N THR A 91 11.03 0.28 2.80
CA THR A 91 10.41 0.56 1.51
C THR A 91 9.98 -0.72 0.83
N VAL A 92 8.69 -0.81 0.51
CA VAL A 92 8.13 -1.97 -0.17
C VAL A 92 7.99 -1.67 -1.66
N THR A 93 8.68 -2.45 -2.49
CA THR A 93 8.42 -2.52 -3.92
C THR A 93 7.30 -3.52 -4.16
N THR A 94 6.32 -3.16 -4.97
CA THR A 94 5.49 -4.20 -5.58
C THR A 94 6.28 -4.73 -6.75
N VAL A 95 6.99 -5.85 -6.55
CA VAL A 95 7.58 -6.56 -7.69
C VAL A 95 6.42 -7.16 -8.48
N GLY A 96 6.07 -6.51 -9.59
CA GLY A 96 5.25 -7.10 -10.63
C GLY A 96 5.99 -8.28 -11.26
N ALA A 97 6.03 -9.41 -10.56
CA ALA A 97 6.43 -10.74 -11.07
C ALA A 97 6.38 -11.83 -10.00
N GLY A 98 6.08 -11.52 -8.74
CA GLY A 98 5.53 -12.53 -7.82
C GLY A 98 4.05 -12.70 -8.12
N SER A 99 3.69 -13.08 -9.35
CA SER A 99 2.31 -13.31 -9.76
C SER A 99 1.61 -14.06 -8.63
N MET A 100 0.53 -13.49 -8.07
CA MET A 100 -0.54 -14.40 -7.70
C MET A 100 -0.71 -15.31 -8.92
N VAL A 101 -0.75 -16.64 -8.75
CA VAL A 101 -0.91 -17.61 -9.86
C VAL A 101 -2.27 -17.45 -10.57
N ARG A 102 -2.93 -16.31 -10.37
CA ARG A 102 -4.21 -15.91 -10.92
C ARG A 102 -3.95 -14.90 -12.04
N THR A 103 -4.08 -15.38 -13.27
CA THR A 103 -4.19 -14.53 -14.46
C THR A 103 -5.67 -14.36 -14.79
N PHE A 104 -6.11 -13.14 -15.08
CA PHE A 104 -7.47 -12.86 -15.53
C PHE A 104 -7.53 -12.94 -17.06
N ALA A 105 -7.51 -14.17 -17.58
CA ALA A 105 -7.50 -14.42 -19.02
C ALA A 105 -8.78 -13.87 -19.69
N ALA A 106 -8.61 -13.18 -20.80
CA ALA A 106 -9.67 -12.58 -21.60
C ALA A 106 -9.31 -12.70 -23.09
N ASP A 107 -9.50 -13.89 -23.63
CA ASP A 107 -9.10 -14.21 -24.99
C ASP A 107 -10.07 -13.60 -26.01
N VAL A 108 -9.51 -13.06 -27.10
CA VAL A 108 -10.26 -12.41 -28.17
C VAL A 108 -10.43 -13.38 -29.32
N LEU A 109 -11.68 -13.72 -29.64
CA LEU A 109 -12.04 -14.48 -30.85
C LEU A 109 -12.25 -13.51 -32.02
N LEU A 110 -11.45 -13.65 -33.08
CA LEU A 110 -11.58 -12.87 -34.31
C LEU A 110 -12.61 -13.51 -35.24
N GLY A 111 -13.23 -12.72 -36.12
CA GLY A 111 -14.18 -13.21 -37.12
C GLY A 111 -13.60 -14.21 -38.14
N ASN A 112 -12.28 -14.38 -38.18
CA ASN A 112 -11.58 -15.42 -38.95
C ASN A 112 -11.33 -16.72 -38.16
N GLY A 113 -11.92 -16.86 -36.97
CA GLY A 113 -11.80 -18.04 -36.11
C GLY A 113 -10.50 -18.12 -35.30
N ARG A 114 -9.61 -17.12 -35.39
CA ARG A 114 -8.38 -17.08 -34.59
C ARG A 114 -8.68 -16.57 -33.18
N THR A 115 -8.17 -17.27 -32.17
CA THR A 115 -8.19 -16.82 -30.78
C THR A 115 -6.86 -16.17 -30.42
N ILE A 116 -6.88 -14.96 -29.89
CA ILE A 116 -5.70 -14.25 -29.39
C ILE A 116 -5.78 -14.22 -27.86
N PRO A 117 -4.78 -14.76 -27.14
CA PRO A 117 -4.79 -14.71 -25.68
C PRO A 117 -4.70 -13.27 -25.17
N GLY A 118 -5.49 -12.94 -24.16
CA GLY A 118 -5.56 -11.60 -23.60
C GLY A 118 -5.73 -11.59 -22.09
N VAL A 119 -5.72 -10.39 -21.50
CA VAL A 119 -5.92 -10.18 -20.05
C VAL A 119 -6.88 -9.02 -19.85
N SER A 120 -7.90 -9.19 -19.01
CA SER A 120 -8.86 -8.14 -18.68
C SER A 120 -9.46 -8.35 -17.30
N LEU A 121 -9.82 -7.25 -16.64
CA LEU A 121 -10.58 -7.23 -15.38
C LEU A 121 -12.07 -6.91 -15.63
N TYR A 122 -12.57 -7.12 -16.84
CA TYR A 122 -13.97 -6.86 -17.17
C TYR A 122 -14.90 -7.71 -16.29
N ALA A 123 -15.69 -7.05 -15.45
CA ALA A 123 -16.50 -7.72 -14.44
C ALA A 123 -17.84 -8.27 -14.96
N GLY A 124 -18.36 -7.75 -16.09
CA GLY A 124 -19.66 -8.16 -16.67
C GLY A 124 -20.88 -7.98 -15.74
N GLY A 125 -22.04 -7.66 -16.30
CA GLY A 125 -23.31 -7.55 -15.55
C GLY A 125 -23.98 -8.90 -15.22
N GLY A 126 -23.25 -9.92 -14.77
CA GLY A 126 -23.80 -11.28 -14.65
C GLY A 126 -23.12 -12.21 -13.64
N SER A 127 -23.86 -12.49 -12.55
CA SER A 127 -23.78 -13.61 -11.60
C SER A 127 -22.51 -13.80 -10.73
N SER A 128 -22.66 -13.35 -9.49
CA SER A 128 -22.19 -13.91 -8.19
C SER A 128 -20.71 -14.30 -8.01
N PRO A 129 -19.98 -13.65 -7.07
CA PRO A 129 -18.63 -14.09 -6.73
C PRO A 129 -18.64 -15.44 -5.99
N PRO A 130 -17.59 -16.28 -6.15
CA PRO A 130 -17.46 -17.53 -5.43
C PRO A 130 -17.35 -17.28 -3.91
N ARG A 131 -18.19 -17.96 -3.12
CA ARG A 131 -18.21 -17.86 -1.65
C ARG A 131 -16.89 -18.40 -1.08
N LEU A 132 -16.10 -17.54 -0.45
CA LEU A 132 -14.96 -17.95 0.35
C LEU A 132 -15.43 -18.51 1.70
N ARG A 133 -15.07 -19.76 1.99
CA ARG A 133 -15.34 -20.42 3.27
C ARG A 133 -14.44 -19.81 4.35
N ARG A 134 -15.06 -19.20 5.36
CA ARG A 134 -14.38 -18.54 6.48
C ARG A 134 -13.93 -19.59 7.49
N GLU A 135 -12.64 -19.93 7.52
CA GLU A 135 -12.06 -20.65 8.65
C GLU A 135 -11.78 -19.67 9.81
N ARG A 136 -12.16 -20.06 11.03
CA ARG A 136 -11.92 -19.29 12.25
C ARG A 136 -10.67 -19.82 12.93
N PRO A 137 -9.60 -19.01 13.10
CA PRO A 137 -8.54 -19.34 14.03
C PRO A 137 -8.82 -18.65 15.36
N ASP A 138 -9.12 -19.46 16.36
CA ASP A 138 -9.08 -19.07 17.76
C ASP A 138 -7.61 -18.95 18.20
N LEU A 139 -7.27 -17.90 18.96
CA LEU A 139 -6.08 -17.78 19.84
C LEU A 139 -5.79 -16.32 20.19
N ARG A 140 -5.60 -16.14 21.49
CA ARG A 140 -5.29 -14.91 22.24
C ARG A 140 -3.86 -14.45 21.92
N ARG A 141 -3.67 -13.18 21.52
CA ARG A 141 -2.42 -12.42 21.72
C ARG A 141 -2.64 -10.95 21.35
N ARG A 142 -1.92 -10.08 22.09
CA ARG A 142 -1.96 -8.61 22.16
C ARG A 142 -2.54 -7.92 20.91
N GLU A 143 -3.54 -7.06 21.14
CA GLU A 143 -4.06 -6.13 20.14
C GLU A 143 -2.92 -5.28 19.59
N ARG A 144 -2.62 -5.44 18.30
CA ARG A 144 -1.71 -4.56 17.56
C ARG A 144 -2.54 -3.59 16.75
N ARG A 145 -2.25 -2.30 16.84
CA ARG A 145 -2.88 -1.21 16.09
C ARG A 145 -2.06 -0.96 14.83
N ILE A 146 -2.64 -1.31 13.68
CA ILE A 146 -2.07 -1.04 12.36
C ILE A 146 -2.69 0.24 11.83
N LEU A 147 -1.84 1.17 11.45
CA LEU A 147 -2.22 2.43 10.84
C LEU A 147 -2.13 2.29 9.31
N VAL A 148 -3.18 2.70 8.62
CA VAL A 148 -3.23 2.68 7.16
C VAL A 148 -3.43 4.12 6.67
N LEU A 149 -2.38 4.63 6.04
CA LEU A 149 -2.39 5.84 5.20
C LEU A 149 -2.45 5.38 3.74
N SER A 150 -3.66 5.26 3.19
CA SER A 150 -3.88 4.83 1.80
C SER A 150 -4.38 5.97 0.93
N LEU A 151 -3.78 6.09 -0.26
CA LEU A 151 -4.30 6.80 -1.43
C LEU A 151 -5.71 6.31 -1.79
N TYR A 152 -6.57 7.23 -2.21
CA TYR A 152 -7.70 6.97 -3.10
C TYR A 152 -7.50 7.79 -4.37
#